data_AF-A0A936KU28-F1
#
_entry.id   AF-A0A936KU28-F1
#
_cell.length_a   1.000
_cell.length_b   1.000
_cell.length_c   1.000
_cell.angle_alpha   90.00
_cell.angle_beta   90.00
_cell.angle_gamma   90.00
#
_symmetry.space_group_name_H-M   'P 1'
#
loop_
_entity.id
_entity.type
_entity.pdbx_description
1 polymer ?
#
loop_
_entity_poly.entity_id
_entity_poly.type
_entity_poly.pdbx_seq_one_letter_code
_entity_poly.pdbx_strand_id
1 'polypeptide(L)'
;MGKYRSSATRREKPVKQGPHFVWRGLGCLMMIIIPVISFASAFELVKFGLAKGWPIPYQLLGTPKLPEIVYKVDGLWLIFGRLTGIQHLYAYASIGILIMIMLSGLISVIYAAIYQALGPSRWGPMDMPPPKFRPKKYTR
;
A
#
# COMPACT_ATOMS: atom_id res chain seq x y z
N MET A 1 21.37 -2.46 60.03
CA MET A 1 21.89 -1.19 59.48
C MET A 1 23.00 -1.49 58.46
N GLY A 2 22.97 -0.79 57.33
CA GLY A 2 23.98 -0.86 56.25
C GLY A 2 23.66 -1.94 55.21
N LYS A 3 23.67 -1.70 53.91
CA LYS A 3 24.33 -0.65 53.13
C LYS A 3 23.53 -0.48 51.84
N TYR A 4 23.09 0.74 51.59
CA TYR A 4 22.67 1.21 50.27
C TYR A 4 23.77 0.84 49.27
N ARG A 5 23.50 -0.13 48.41
CA ARG A 5 24.36 -0.42 47.27
C ARG A 5 24.21 0.76 46.32
N SER A 6 25.34 1.44 46.13
CA SER A 6 25.55 2.52 45.17
C SER A 6 24.79 2.26 43.87
N SER A 7 23.89 3.17 43.55
CA SER A 7 23.38 3.39 42.20
C SER A 7 24.54 3.80 41.31
N ALA A 8 25.34 2.82 40.86
CA ALA A 8 26.16 2.99 39.67
C ALA A 8 25.18 3.29 38.55
N THR A 9 25.09 4.55 38.17
CA THR A 9 24.27 5.05 37.06
C THR A 9 24.72 4.29 35.82
N ARG A 10 24.01 3.19 35.54
CA ARG A 10 24.19 2.39 34.35
C ARG A 10 23.88 3.33 33.19
N ARG A 11 24.90 3.73 32.43
CA ARG A 11 24.71 4.51 31.20
C ARG A 11 23.71 3.76 30.32
N GLU A 12 22.50 4.28 30.23
CA GLU A 12 21.48 3.77 29.34
C GLU A 12 22.00 3.92 27.92
N LYS A 13 21.92 2.84 27.13
CA LYS A 13 22.33 2.88 25.73
C LYS A 13 21.48 3.92 25.01
N PRO A 14 22.06 4.73 24.11
CA PRO A 14 21.32 5.78 23.41
C PRO A 14 20.10 5.17 22.71
N VAL A 15 18.95 5.77 23.00
CA VAL A 15 17.63 5.35 22.52
C VAL A 15 17.62 5.39 21.00
N LYS A 16 17.29 4.27 20.36
CA LYS A 16 16.97 4.29 18.93
C LYS A 16 15.61 4.99 18.79
N GLN A 17 15.67 6.23 18.32
CA GLN A 17 14.48 7.02 18.00
C GLN A 17 13.59 6.23 17.02
N GLY A 18 12.28 6.46 17.07
CA GLY A 18 11.30 5.78 16.22
C GLY A 18 11.57 5.92 14.72
N PRO A 19 10.68 5.39 13.86
CA PRO A 19 10.87 5.44 12.41
C PRO A 19 11.18 6.87 11.94
N HIS A 20 12.30 7.04 11.24
CA HIS A 20 12.77 8.35 10.78
C HIS A 20 11.72 9.00 9.85
N PHE A 21 11.53 10.32 9.94
CA PHE A 21 10.44 11.05 9.23
C PHE A 21 10.39 10.79 7.71
N VAL A 22 11.54 10.52 7.09
CA VAL A 22 11.68 10.13 5.68
C VAL A 22 10.85 8.88 5.33
N TRP A 23 10.73 7.91 6.25
CA TRP A 23 9.95 6.68 6.03
C TRP A 23 8.44 6.94 5.95
N ARG A 24 7.94 8.05 6.54
CA ARG A 24 6.55 8.48 6.41
C ARG A 24 6.30 9.20 5.08
N GLY A 25 7.27 9.99 4.61
CA GLY A 25 7.18 10.72 3.34
C GLY A 25 7.15 9.82 2.10
N LEU A 26 7.87 8.70 2.13
CA LEU A 26 7.92 7.76 1.01
C LEU A 26 6.54 7.17 0.68
N GLY A 27 5.73 6.84 1.69
CA GLY A 27 4.38 6.30 1.49
C GLY A 27 3.44 7.29 0.81
N CYS A 28 3.53 8.57 1.17
CA CYS A 28 2.75 9.63 0.53
C CYS A 28 3.12 9.79 -0.95
N LEU A 29 4.41 9.77 -1.27
CA LEU A 29 4.90 9.85 -2.65
C LEU A 29 4.45 8.62 -3.46
N MET A 30 4.47 7.42 -2.87
CA MET A 30 3.98 6.20 -3.51
C MET A 30 2.48 6.24 -3.82
N MET A 31 1.67 6.92 -3.01
CA MET A 31 0.23 7.09 -3.26
C MET A 31 -0.04 7.84 -4.57
N ILE A 32 0.87 8.70 -5.02
CA ILE A 32 0.74 9.43 -6.28
C ILE A 32 1.38 8.67 -7.43
N ILE A 33 2.57 8.11 -7.23
CA ILE A 33 3.35 7.46 -8.29
C ILE A 33 2.70 6.15 -8.75
N ILE A 34 2.21 5.33 -7.81
CA ILE A 34 1.70 3.99 -8.15
C ILE A 34 0.47 4.09 -9.07
N PRO A 35 -0.57 4.92 -8.81
CA PRO A 35 -1.71 5.05 -9.72
C PRO A 35 -1.32 5.49 -11.13
N VAL A 36 -0.37 6.42 -11.25
CA VAL A 36 0.10 6.93 -12.55
C VAL A 36 0.77 5.84 -13.37
N ILE A 37 1.74 5.12 -12.78
CA ILE A 37 2.44 4.03 -13.46
C ILE A 37 1.46 2.90 -13.80
N SER A 38 0.52 2.61 -12.90
CA SER A 38 -0.45 1.55 -13.09
C SER A 38 -1.38 1.79 -14.28
N PHE A 39 -1.92 3.01 -14.39
CA PHE A 39 -2.77 3.39 -15.52
C PHE A 39 -2.01 3.39 -16.85
N ALA A 40 -0.78 3.91 -16.86
CA ALA A 40 0.06 3.90 -18.07
C ALA A 40 0.36 2.46 -18.53
N SER A 41 0.66 1.58 -17.57
CA SER A 41 0.94 0.16 -17.84
C SER A 41 -0.29 -0.57 -18.35
N ALA A 42 -1.47 -0.30 -17.78
CA ALA A 42 -2.73 -0.89 -18.22
C ALA A 42 -3.09 -0.51 -19.66
N PHE A 43 -2.83 0.74 -20.05
CA PHE A 43 -3.07 1.22 -21.41
C PHE A 43 -2.27 0.44 -22.46
N GLU A 44 -0.96 0.30 -22.23
CA GLU A 44 -0.09 -0.46 -23.14
C GLU A 44 -0.39 -1.96 -23.11
N LEU A 45 -0.73 -2.52 -21.95
CA LEU A 45 -1.04 -3.94 -21.81
C LEU A 45 -2.34 -4.32 -22.53
N VAL A 46 -3.38 -3.49 -22.45
CA VAL A 46 -4.62 -3.70 -23.22
C VAL A 46 -4.38 -3.59 -24.71
N LYS A 47 -3.63 -2.58 -25.16
CA LYS A 47 -3.28 -2.45 -26.59
C LYS A 47 -2.54 -3.66 -27.11
N PHE A 48 -1.53 -4.12 -26.36
CA PHE A 48 -0.75 -5.30 -26.69
C PHE A 48 -1.62 -6.57 -26.69
N GLY A 49 -2.50 -6.71 -25.69
CA GLY A 49 -3.43 -7.83 -25.59
C GLY A 49 -4.39 -7.88 -26.79
N LEU A 50 -4.94 -6.74 -27.21
CA LEU A 50 -5.79 -6.66 -28.40
C LEU A 50 -5.02 -7.00 -29.68
N ALA A 51 -3.79 -6.49 -29.83
CA ALA A 51 -2.94 -6.80 -30.99
C ALA A 51 -2.60 -8.28 -31.09
N LYS A 52 -2.48 -8.98 -29.95
CA LYS A 52 -2.24 -10.43 -29.88
C LYS A 52 -3.51 -11.29 -29.82
N GLY A 53 -4.69 -10.69 -29.85
CA GLY A 53 -5.96 -11.42 -29.78
C GLY A 53 -6.22 -12.09 -28.42
N TRP A 54 -5.76 -11.50 -27.31
CA TRP A 54 -6.11 -11.99 -25.97
C TRP A 54 -7.62 -11.96 -25.74
N PRO A 55 -8.19 -12.99 -25.09
CA PRO A 55 -9.62 -13.06 -24.82
C PRO A 55 -10.00 -12.08 -23.70
N ILE A 56 -10.16 -10.81 -24.06
CA ILE A 56 -10.66 -9.77 -23.15
C ILE A 56 -12.20 -9.81 -23.22
N PRO A 57 -12.91 -9.86 -22.07
CA PRO A 57 -14.37 -9.90 -22.07
C PRO A 57 -14.97 -8.70 -22.80
N TYR A 58 -15.97 -8.95 -23.65
CA TYR A 58 -16.63 -7.91 -24.44
C TYR A 58 -17.25 -6.80 -23.58
N GLN A 59 -17.61 -7.09 -22.33
CA GLN A 59 -18.16 -6.11 -21.38
C GLN A 59 -17.16 -5.01 -21.02
N LEU A 60 -15.85 -5.28 -21.12
CA LEU A 60 -14.79 -4.32 -20.86
C LEU A 60 -14.39 -3.53 -22.10
N LEU A 61 -14.80 -4.00 -23.27
CA LEU A 61 -14.51 -3.39 -24.57
C LEU A 61 -15.65 -2.47 -25.00
N GLY A 62 -15.30 -1.41 -25.75
CA GLY A 62 -16.27 -0.42 -26.23
C GLY A 62 -16.32 0.84 -25.36
N THR A 63 -17.38 1.63 -25.56
CA THR A 63 -17.58 2.91 -24.88
C THR A 63 -18.38 2.74 -23.59
N PRO A 64 -18.08 3.53 -22.55
CA PRO A 64 -18.80 3.44 -21.30
C PRO A 64 -20.22 3.98 -21.46
N LYS A 65 -21.21 3.13 -21.16
CA LYS A 65 -22.62 3.51 -21.08
C LYS A 65 -22.89 4.13 -19.71
N LEU A 66 -23.37 5.37 -19.68
CA LEU A 66 -23.76 6.05 -18.45
C LEU A 66 -25.24 5.78 -18.12
N PRO A 67 -25.65 5.90 -16.85
CA PRO A 67 -27.07 5.81 -16.49
C PRO A 67 -27.85 7.01 -17.03
N GLU A 68 -29.13 6.80 -17.35
CA GLU A 68 -30.01 7.82 -17.97
C GLU A 68 -30.07 9.15 -17.21
N ILE A 69 -29.92 9.09 -15.88
CA ILE A 69 -29.94 10.26 -15.00
C ILE A 69 -28.81 11.25 -15.35
N VAL A 70 -27.66 10.74 -15.80
CA VAL A 70 -26.49 11.56 -16.16
C VAL A 70 -26.73 12.31 -17.48
N TYR A 71 -27.54 11.75 -18.38
CA TYR A 71 -27.92 12.40 -19.63
C TYR A 71 -29.04 13.43 -19.46
N LYS A 72 -29.83 13.34 -18.38
CA LYS A 72 -30.95 14.27 -18.10
C LYS A 72 -30.51 15.55 -17.39
N VAL A 73 -29.33 15.56 -16.77
CA VAL A 73 -28.82 16.72 -16.03
C VAL A 73 -27.71 17.38 -16.84
N ASP A 74 -28.00 18.54 -17.43
CA ASP A 74 -27.08 19.27 -18.33
C ASP A 74 -25.70 19.53 -17.71
N GLY A 75 -25.64 19.80 -16.40
CA GLY A 75 -24.38 20.03 -15.68
C GLY A 75 -23.49 18.79 -15.55
N LEU A 76 -24.07 17.60 -15.42
CA LEU A 76 -23.29 16.36 -15.33
C LEU A 76 -22.73 15.95 -16.70
N TRP A 77 -23.48 16.19 -17.77
CA TRP A 77 -23.03 15.87 -19.12
C TRP A 77 -21.76 16.63 -19.51
N LEU A 78 -21.59 17.88 -19.06
CA LEU A 78 -20.40 18.68 -19.37
C LEU A 78 -19.11 18.08 -18.80
N ILE A 79 -19.19 17.39 -17.66
CA ILE A 79 -18.05 16.74 -17.00
C ILE A 79 -17.85 15.32 -17.56
N PHE A 80 -18.93 14.53 -17.66
CA PHE A 80 -18.86 13.12 -18.02
C PHE A 80 -18.83 12.86 -19.53
N GLY A 81 -19.27 13.80 -20.36
CA GLY A 81 -19.31 13.65 -21.82
C GLY A 81 -17.94 13.30 -22.39
N ARG A 82 -16.86 13.89 -21.87
CA ARG A 82 -15.50 13.60 -22.33
C ARG A 82 -15.02 12.19 -21.99
N LEU A 83 -15.52 11.59 -20.92
CA LEU A 83 -15.21 10.20 -20.55
C LEU A 83 -15.92 9.19 -21.47
N THR A 84 -17.08 9.54 -22.02
CA THR A 84 -17.84 8.65 -22.92
C THR A 84 -17.19 8.43 -24.27
N GLY A 85 -16.33 9.35 -24.72
CA GLY A 85 -15.59 9.22 -25.97
C GLY A 85 -14.35 8.33 -25.89
N ILE A 86 -13.92 7.92 -24.69
CA ILE A 86 -12.72 7.10 -24.51
C ILE A 86 -13.06 5.64 -24.76
N GLN A 87 -12.48 5.07 -25.81
CA GLN A 87 -12.62 3.65 -26.12
C GLN A 87 -11.93 2.79 -25.06
N HIS A 88 -12.56 1.66 -24.68
CA HIS A 88 -12.00 0.65 -23.77
C HIS A 88 -11.66 1.16 -22.36
N LEU A 89 -12.34 2.22 -21.89
CA LEU A 89 -12.10 2.81 -20.56
C LEU A 89 -12.20 1.77 -19.44
N TYR A 90 -13.22 0.90 -19.47
CA TYR A 90 -13.40 -0.15 -18.46
C TYR A 90 -12.26 -1.18 -18.45
N ALA A 91 -11.72 -1.53 -19.62
CA ALA A 91 -10.55 -2.39 -19.72
C ALA A 91 -9.32 -1.74 -19.08
N TYR A 92 -9.04 -0.47 -19.39
CA TYR A 92 -7.92 0.25 -18.79
C TYR A 92 -8.06 0.40 -17.27
N ALA A 93 -9.25 0.75 -16.79
CA ALA A 93 -9.51 0.94 -15.36
C ALA A 93 -9.39 -0.38 -14.57
N SER A 94 -9.99 -1.47 -15.05
CA SER A 94 -9.94 -2.76 -14.35
C SER A 94 -8.53 -3.34 -14.28
N ILE A 95 -7.79 -3.33 -15.40
CA ILE A 95 -6.40 -3.79 -15.46
C ILE A 95 -5.49 -2.85 -14.65
N GLY A 96 -5.73 -1.54 -14.72
CA GLY A 96 -5.01 -0.55 -13.92
C GLY A 96 -5.21 -0.75 -12.42
N ILE A 97 -6.42 -1.10 -11.97
CA ILE A 97 -6.66 -1.43 -10.56
C ILE A 97 -5.94 -2.73 -10.17
N LEU A 98 -5.97 -3.76 -11.03
CA LEU A 98 -5.26 -5.02 -10.79
C LEU A 98 -3.75 -4.81 -10.65
N ILE A 99 -3.14 -4.07 -11.60
CA ILE A 99 -1.71 -3.74 -11.56
C ILE A 99 -1.38 -2.89 -10.33
N MET A 100 -2.27 -1.97 -9.92
CA MET A 100 -2.08 -1.10 -8.76
C MET A 100 -2.03 -1.94 -7.48
N ILE A 101 -2.96 -2.89 -7.32
CA ILE A 101 -2.99 -3.82 -6.19
C ILE A 101 -1.73 -4.70 -6.20
N MET A 102 -1.33 -5.21 -7.36
CA MET A 102 -0.14 -6.06 -7.48
C MET A 102 1.14 -5.29 -7.11
N LEU A 103 1.34 -4.08 -7.65
CA LEU A 103 2.51 -3.24 -7.38
C LEU A 103 2.54 -2.76 -5.93
N SER A 104 1.41 -2.30 -5.40
CA SER A 104 1.34 -1.86 -3.99
C SER A 104 1.59 -3.03 -3.04
N GLY A 105 1.06 -4.23 -3.33
CA GLY A 105 1.35 -5.44 -2.58
C GLY A 105 2.83 -5.81 -2.61
N LEU A 106 3.45 -5.80 -3.80
CA LEU A 106 4.87 -6.07 -3.96
C LEU A 106 5.74 -5.08 -3.18
N ILE A 107 5.46 -3.78 -3.30
CA ILE A 107 6.17 -2.73 -2.56
C ILE A 107 5.97 -2.89 -1.05
N SER A 108 4.78 -3.28 -0.59
CA SER A 108 4.50 -3.51 0.82
C SER A 108 5.36 -4.66 1.39
N VAL A 109 5.52 -5.76 0.64
CA VAL A 109 6.38 -6.87 1.04
C VAL A 109 7.84 -6.44 1.11
N ILE A 110 8.33 -5.71 0.10
CA ILE A 110 9.70 -5.18 0.08
C ILE A 110 9.92 -4.24 1.27
N TYR A 111 8.97 -3.33 1.51
CA TYR A 111 9.03 -2.41 2.63
C TYR A 111 9.08 -3.13 3.97
N ALA A 112 8.25 -4.16 4.16
CA ALA A 112 8.25 -4.96 5.38
C ALA A 112 9.60 -5.68 5.59
N ALA A 113 10.19 -6.25 4.53
CA ALA A 113 11.50 -6.88 4.60
C ALA A 113 12.61 -5.89 4.99
N ILE A 114 12.60 -4.70 4.38
CA ILE A 114 13.57 -3.64 4.71
C ILE A 114 13.36 -3.16 6.15
N TYR A 115 12.12 -2.95 6.57
CA TYR A 115 11.80 -2.53 7.94
C TYR A 115 12.17 -3.59 8.97
N GLN A 116 12.06 -4.88 8.64
CA GLN A 116 12.53 -5.95 9.50
C GLN A 116 14.06 -5.95 9.64
N ALA A 117 14.80 -5.65 8.56
CA ALA A 117 16.25 -5.64 8.57
C ALA A 117 16.85 -4.39 9.24
N LEU A 118 16.26 -3.21 9.00
CA LEU A 118 16.81 -1.91 9.39
C LEU A 118 16.00 -1.20 10.50
N GLY A 119 14.83 -1.74 10.86
CA GLY A 119 13.91 -1.11 11.79
C GLY A 119 14.44 -1.03 13.23
N PRO A 120 13.97 -0.02 14.00
CA PRO A 120 14.27 0.07 15.42
C PRO A 120 13.67 -1.13 16.18
N SER A 121 14.22 -1.43 17.36
CA SER A 121 13.69 -2.51 18.20
C SER A 121 12.23 -2.24 18.58
N ARG A 122 11.41 -3.29 18.63
CA ARG A 122 9.97 -3.21 18.98
C ARG A 122 9.65 -2.60 20.35
N TRP A 123 10.60 -2.60 21.29
CA TRP A 123 10.37 -2.18 22.67
C TRP A 123 10.80 -0.73 22.87
N GLY A 124 9.92 0.07 23.46
CA GLY A 124 10.20 1.44 23.86
C GLY A 124 11.06 1.54 25.12
N PRO A 125 11.47 2.76 25.51
CA PRO A 125 12.38 2.97 26.64
C PRO A 125 11.83 2.53 28.00
N MET A 126 10.50 2.62 28.17
CA MET A 126 9.80 2.22 29.40
C MET A 126 9.12 0.86 29.30
N ASP A 127 9.17 0.20 28.13
CA ASP A 127 8.52 -1.09 27.95
C ASP A 127 9.41 -2.21 28.47
N MET A 128 8.94 -2.88 29.52
CA MET A 128 9.51 -4.14 29.96
C MET A 128 9.23 -5.22 28.89
N PRO A 129 10.25 -5.90 28.34
CA PRO A 129 10.00 -7.03 27.46
C PRO A 129 9.21 -8.11 28.22
N PRO A 130 8.31 -8.84 27.55
CA PRO A 130 7.44 -9.80 28.19
C PRO A 130 8.26 -10.83 28.98
N PRO A 131 7.85 -11.14 30.23
CA PRO A 131 8.57 -12.10 31.03
C PRO A 131 8.54 -13.46 30.32
N LYS A 132 9.71 -14.07 30.13
CA LYS A 132 9.84 -15.41 29.55
C LYS A 132 9.31 -16.44 30.55
N PHE A 133 7.99 -16.56 30.67
CA PHE A 133 7.37 -17.57 31.52
C PHE A 133 7.37 -18.91 30.78
N ARG A 134 8.15 -19.87 31.27
CA ARG A 134 8.01 -21.29 30.90
C ARG A 134 7.14 -21.94 31.96
N PRO A 135 5.86 -22.26 31.70
CA PRO A 135 5.04 -22.96 32.68
C PRO A 135 5.71 -24.30 33.02
N LYS A 136 5.96 -24.56 34.30
CA LYS A 136 6.36 -25.90 34.73
C LYS A 136 5.17 -26.83 34.52
N LYS A 137 5.39 -27.96 33.85
CA LYS A 137 4.37 -28.99 33.67
C LYS A 137 4.00 -29.55 35.05
N TYR A 138 2.72 -29.49 35.41
CA TYR A 138 2.21 -30.10 36.63
C TYR A 138 2.27 -31.63 36.48
N THR A 139 3.04 -32.30 37.34
CA THR A 139 3.03 -33.75 37.47
C THR A 139 2.15 -34.08 38.68
N ARG A 140 1.08 -34.84 38.46
CA ARG A 140 0.15 -35.30 39.50
C ARG A 140 0.62 -36.62 40.08
#